data_AF-A0A179D702-F1
#
_entry.id   AF-A0A179D702-F1
#
_cell.length_a   1.000
_cell.length_b   1.000
_cell.length_c   1.000
_cell.angle_alpha   90.00
_cell.angle_beta   90.00
_cell.angle_gamma   90.00
#
_symmetry.space_group_name_H-M   'P 1'
#
loop_
_entity.id
_entity.type
_entity.pdbx_description
1 polymer ?
#
loop_
_entity_poly.entity_id
_entity_poly.type
_entity_poly.pdbx_seq_one_letter_code
_entity_poly.pdbx_strand_id
1 'polypeptide(L)'
;MEKEFKRITWSFMYPHNTGKARTCKDCHQSAKTVGLGYGSLTYLGKGRFRFTPAEAPSELLEIEHGLSAVVDLSGKPLVNFRPGVRGFNGKEIRQILRVGLCLSCHRDFSDPVMRNWPPRKPCPVFKE
;
A
#
# COMPACT_ATOMS: atom_id res chain seq x y z
N MET A 1 -29.05 -24.64 -19.71
CA MET A 1 -28.05 -23.56 -19.54
C MET A 1 -28.26 -22.98 -18.16
N GLU A 2 -27.35 -23.23 -17.22
CA GLU A 2 -27.39 -22.56 -15.92
C GLU A 2 -27.24 -21.06 -16.14
N LYS A 3 -28.12 -20.28 -15.52
CA LYS A 3 -28.08 -18.83 -15.54
C LYS A 3 -27.72 -18.37 -14.14
N GLU A 4 -26.51 -17.86 -13.97
CA GLU A 4 -26.02 -17.36 -12.69
C GLU A 4 -25.77 -15.85 -12.77
N PHE A 5 -26.09 -15.12 -11.70
CA PHE A 5 -25.77 -13.70 -11.54
C PHE A 5 -24.62 -13.56 -10.55
N LYS A 6 -23.50 -12.98 -11.00
CA LYS A 6 -22.33 -12.70 -10.15
C LYS A 6 -22.32 -11.22 -9.78
N ARG A 7 -22.39 -10.90 -8.49
CA ARG A 7 -22.30 -9.50 -8.00
C ARG A 7 -21.49 -9.43 -6.71
N ILE A 8 -20.50 -8.55 -6.70
CA ILE A 8 -19.73 -8.18 -5.50
C ILE A 8 -20.01 -6.72 -5.18
N THR A 9 -20.33 -6.44 -3.93
CA THR A 9 -20.46 -5.07 -3.42
C THR A 9 -19.42 -4.89 -2.34
N TRP A 10 -18.44 -4.02 -2.58
CA TRP A 10 -17.32 -3.77 -1.67
C TRP A 10 -17.29 -2.29 -1.29
N SER A 11 -17.22 -2.00 0.01
CA SER A 11 -17.08 -0.62 0.52
C SER A 11 -15.92 -0.57 1.51
N PHE A 12 -14.89 0.23 1.19
CA PHE A 12 -13.82 0.54 2.12
C PHE A 12 -14.32 1.58 3.13
N MET A 13 -14.94 1.13 4.22
CA MET A 13 -15.27 2.01 5.34
C MET A 13 -14.33 1.75 6.51
N TYR A 14 -13.41 2.68 6.73
CA TYR A 14 -12.72 2.82 8.01
C TYR A 14 -12.82 4.30 8.39
N PRO A 15 -13.52 4.67 9.47
CA PRO A 15 -13.58 6.07 9.90
C PRO A 15 -12.19 6.50 10.36
N HIS A 16 -11.57 7.44 9.63
CA HIS A 16 -10.20 7.89 9.87
C HIS A 16 -10.10 9.19 10.69
N ASN A 17 -11.24 9.78 11.08
CA ASN A 17 -11.33 11.13 11.66
C ASN A 17 -11.90 11.20 13.09
N THR A 18 -12.39 10.10 13.67
CA THR A 18 -12.98 10.08 15.03
C THR A 18 -12.12 9.34 16.06
N GLY A 19 -10.99 8.77 15.66
CA GLY A 19 -10.11 7.95 16.50
C GLY A 19 -8.70 8.51 16.67
N LYS A 20 -7.88 7.78 17.43
CA LYS A 20 -6.45 8.07 17.57
C LYS A 20 -5.78 8.06 16.19
N ALA A 21 -4.89 9.02 15.95
CA ALA A 21 -4.08 9.03 14.75
C ALA A 21 -3.30 7.71 14.59
N ARG A 22 -3.23 7.21 13.36
CA ARG A 22 -2.45 6.01 13.04
C ARG A 22 -0.96 6.25 13.28
N THR A 23 -0.23 5.17 13.58
CA THR A 23 1.22 5.27 13.72
C THR A 23 1.89 5.44 12.37
N CYS A 24 3.13 5.95 12.34
CA CYS A 24 3.91 6.05 11.11
C CYS A 24 4.01 4.68 10.39
N LYS A 25 4.15 3.58 11.15
CA LYS A 25 4.27 2.23 10.60
C LYS A 25 2.99 1.77 9.90
N ASP A 26 1.82 2.12 10.44
CA ASP A 26 0.53 1.75 9.84
C ASP A 26 0.32 2.35 8.45
N CYS A 27 0.99 3.47 8.15
CA CYS A 27 0.95 4.11 6.84
C CYS A 27 2.13 3.70 5.94
N HIS A 28 3.34 3.63 6.49
CA HIS A 28 4.57 3.46 5.72
C HIS A 28 5.11 2.03 5.65
N GLN A 29 4.59 1.10 6.46
CA GLN A 29 4.99 -0.32 6.47
C GLN A 29 3.80 -1.26 6.22
N SER A 30 2.68 -0.74 5.72
CA SER A 30 1.45 -1.50 5.48
C SER A 30 1.19 -1.66 3.98
N ALA A 31 1.21 -2.90 3.50
CA ALA A 31 0.83 -3.25 2.13
C ALA A 31 -0.61 -2.81 1.81
N LYS A 32 -1.51 -3.01 2.78
CA LYS A 32 -2.91 -2.64 2.69
C LYS A 32 -3.08 -1.13 2.52
N THR A 33 -2.31 -0.33 3.27
CA THR A 33 -2.42 1.14 3.24
C THR A 33 -1.92 1.73 1.92
N VAL A 34 -0.89 1.13 1.31
CA VAL A 34 -0.43 1.54 -0.04
C VAL A 34 -1.25 0.94 -1.18
N GLY A 35 -2.31 0.19 -0.86
CA GLY A 35 -3.30 -0.30 -1.83
C GLY A 35 -3.03 -1.67 -2.43
N LEU A 36 -2.01 -2.39 -1.96
CA LEU A 36 -1.67 -3.74 -2.43
C LEU A 36 -2.58 -4.84 -1.88
N GLY A 37 -3.37 -4.51 -0.86
CA GLY A 37 -4.20 -5.47 -0.13
C GLY A 37 -3.50 -6.09 1.07
N TYR A 38 -4.14 -7.10 1.66
CA TYR A 38 -3.60 -7.86 2.77
C TYR A 38 -2.48 -8.79 2.29
N GLY A 39 -1.37 -8.77 3.02
CA GLY A 39 -0.19 -9.54 2.68
C GLY A 39 1.05 -8.95 3.34
N SER A 40 2.21 -9.48 2.96
CA SER A 40 3.50 -9.03 3.48
C SER A 40 4.35 -8.34 2.40
N LEU A 41 5.13 -7.35 2.82
CA LEU A 41 6.12 -6.68 1.99
C LEU A 41 7.52 -7.07 2.45
N THR A 42 8.31 -7.64 1.54
CA THR A 42 9.72 -7.95 1.78
C THR A 42 10.59 -6.99 1.00
N TYR A 43 11.54 -6.34 1.68
CA TYR A 43 12.55 -5.52 1.02
C TYR A 43 13.66 -6.40 0.44
N LEU A 44 13.91 -6.31 -0.86
CA LEU A 44 14.92 -7.11 -1.58
C LEU A 44 16.23 -6.34 -1.84
N GLY A 45 16.37 -5.13 -1.29
CA GLY A 45 17.51 -4.25 -1.56
C GLY A 45 17.39 -3.44 -2.85
N LYS A 46 18.18 -2.37 -2.93
CA LYS A 46 18.28 -1.46 -4.09
C LYS A 46 16.92 -0.92 -4.57
N GLY A 47 16.04 -0.57 -3.63
CA GLY A 47 14.73 0.02 -3.94
C GLY A 47 13.63 -0.97 -4.34
N ARG A 48 13.92 -2.27 -4.34
CA ARG A 48 12.97 -3.31 -4.77
C ARG A 48 12.22 -3.90 -3.59
N PHE A 49 10.92 -4.08 -3.76
CA PHE A 49 10.07 -4.81 -2.83
C PHE A 49 9.43 -6.00 -3.53
N ARG A 50 9.13 -7.03 -2.75
CA ARG A 50 8.24 -8.13 -3.14
C ARG A 50 7.03 -8.09 -2.24
N PHE A 51 5.84 -8.12 -2.84
CA PHE A 51 4.61 -8.35 -2.13
C PHE A 51 4.22 -9.81 -2.22
N THR A 52 3.83 -10.38 -1.09
CA THR A 52 3.24 -11.72 -1.01
C THR A 52 1.81 -11.54 -0.49
N PRO A 53 0.78 -11.75 -1.34
CA PRO A 53 -0.61 -11.58 -0.93
C PRO A 53 -1.01 -12.64 0.11
N ALA A 54 -1.89 -12.27 1.03
CA ALA A 54 -2.52 -13.20 1.97
C ALA A 54 -3.89 -13.70 1.46
N GLU A 55 -4.42 -13.06 0.42
CA GLU A 55 -5.70 -13.41 -0.20
C GLU A 55 -5.46 -14.05 -1.56
N ALA A 56 -6.30 -15.03 -1.90
CA ALA A 56 -6.27 -15.69 -3.20
C ALA A 56 -7.13 -14.94 -4.23
N PRO A 57 -6.80 -15.06 -5.53
CA PRO A 57 -7.69 -14.69 -6.62
C PRO A 57 -8.97 -15.55 -6.60
N SER A 58 -10.01 -15.09 -7.31
CA SER A 58 -11.28 -15.80 -7.44
C SER A 58 -11.58 -16.07 -8.90
N GLU A 59 -11.47 -17.34 -9.31
CA GLU A 59 -11.84 -17.78 -10.66
C GLU A 59 -13.35 -17.63 -10.90
N LEU A 60 -14.17 -18.01 -9.89
CA LEU A 60 -15.63 -17.85 -9.95
C LEU A 60 -16.03 -16.41 -10.29
N LEU A 61 -15.31 -15.42 -9.78
CA LEU A 61 -15.61 -14.01 -9.95
C LEU A 61 -14.75 -13.34 -11.03
N GLU A 62 -13.88 -14.09 -11.71
CA GLU A 62 -12.93 -13.58 -12.72
C GLU A 62 -12.02 -12.46 -12.17
N ILE A 63 -11.56 -12.62 -10.92
CA ILE A 63 -10.68 -11.67 -10.22
C ILE A 63 -9.29 -12.29 -10.04
N GLU A 64 -8.28 -11.68 -10.65
CA GLU A 64 -6.89 -12.16 -10.62
C GLU A 64 -6.07 -11.66 -9.42
N HIS A 65 -6.69 -10.96 -8.47
CA HIS A 65 -6.04 -10.36 -7.31
C HIS A 65 -6.85 -10.56 -6.02
N GLY A 66 -6.25 -10.30 -4.87
CA GLY A 66 -6.97 -10.30 -3.60
C GLY A 66 -8.02 -9.19 -3.55
N LEU A 67 -9.21 -9.48 -3.01
CA LEU A 67 -10.34 -8.53 -2.94
C LEU A 67 -9.99 -7.22 -2.21
N SER A 68 -8.99 -7.27 -1.34
CA SER A 68 -8.52 -6.12 -0.56
C SER A 68 -7.57 -5.20 -1.32
N ALA A 69 -7.09 -5.59 -2.51
CA ALA A 69 -6.15 -4.85 -3.34
C ALA A 69 -6.87 -3.87 -4.28
N VAL A 70 -6.26 -2.71 -4.50
CA VAL A 70 -6.77 -1.66 -5.40
C VAL A 70 -5.76 -1.27 -6.47
N VAL A 71 -4.47 -1.51 -6.22
CA VAL A 71 -3.36 -1.34 -7.16
C VAL A 71 -2.35 -2.46 -6.97
N ASP A 72 -1.53 -2.73 -7.99
CA ASP A 72 -0.35 -3.58 -7.85
C ASP A 72 0.91 -2.78 -7.44
N LEU A 73 2.07 -3.45 -7.31
CA LEU A 73 3.33 -2.81 -6.92
C LEU A 73 3.84 -1.75 -7.91
N SER A 74 3.42 -1.85 -9.18
CA SER A 74 3.73 -0.86 -10.21
C SER A 74 2.81 0.37 -10.13
N GLY A 75 1.74 0.27 -9.33
CA GLY A 75 0.67 1.26 -9.24
C GLY A 75 -0.39 1.11 -10.32
N LYS A 76 -0.43 -0.03 -11.03
CA LYS A 76 -1.50 -0.34 -11.99
C LYS A 76 -2.80 -0.52 -11.21
N PRO A 77 -3.88 0.21 -11.55
CA PRO A 77 -5.20 -0.01 -10.97
C PRO A 77 -5.69 -1.45 -11.19
N LEU A 78 -6.22 -2.04 -10.13
CA LEU A 78 -6.89 -3.35 -10.15
C LEU A 78 -8.41 -3.23 -10.03
N VAL A 79 -8.89 -2.04 -9.66
CA VAL A 79 -10.31 -1.71 -9.51
C VAL A 79 -10.64 -0.42 -10.27
N ASN A 80 -11.93 -0.22 -10.55
CA ASN A 80 -12.43 1.02 -11.11
C ASN A 80 -12.60 2.09 -10.04
N PHE A 81 -12.09 3.28 -10.31
CA PHE A 81 -12.26 4.44 -9.45
C PHE A 81 -13.33 5.37 -10.02
N ARG A 82 -14.04 6.09 -9.14
CA ARG A 82 -14.87 7.21 -9.55
C ARG A 82 -14.01 8.32 -10.19
N PRO A 83 -14.57 9.16 -11.09
CA PRO A 83 -13.85 10.29 -11.66
C PRO A 83 -13.18 11.16 -10.60
N GLY A 84 -11.92 11.54 -10.83
CA GLY A 84 -11.13 12.36 -9.91
C GLY A 84 -10.48 11.60 -8.74
N VAL A 85 -10.65 10.29 -8.63
CA VAL A 85 -9.98 9.45 -7.62
C VAL A 85 -9.07 8.44 -8.31
N ARG A 86 -7.92 8.15 -7.69
CA ARG A 86 -7.00 7.10 -8.11
C ARG A 86 -6.29 6.47 -6.92
N GLY A 87 -5.77 5.27 -7.11
CA GLY A 87 -4.77 4.70 -6.22
C GLY A 87 -3.40 5.38 -6.34
N PHE A 88 -2.48 4.97 -5.49
CA PHE A 88 -1.09 5.40 -5.58
C PHE A 88 -0.43 4.82 -6.84
N ASN A 89 0.41 5.62 -7.50
CA ASN A 89 1.26 5.13 -8.57
C ASN A 89 2.53 4.46 -7.99
N GLY A 90 3.27 3.72 -8.81
CA GLY A 90 4.45 2.99 -8.35
C GLY A 90 5.54 3.88 -7.73
N LYS A 91 5.70 5.13 -8.19
CA LYS A 91 6.68 6.07 -7.61
C LYS A 91 6.27 6.47 -6.19
N GLU A 92 4.99 6.78 -5.99
CA GLU A 92 4.43 7.12 -4.67
C GLU A 92 4.54 5.94 -3.71
N ILE A 93 4.15 4.73 -4.15
CA ILE A 93 4.30 3.50 -3.35
C ILE A 93 5.76 3.33 -2.91
N ARG A 94 6.71 3.43 -3.84
CA ARG A 94 8.15 3.31 -3.53
C ARG A 94 8.63 4.36 -2.53
N GLN A 95 8.19 5.62 -2.66
CA GLN A 95 8.56 6.69 -1.74
C GLN A 95 7.97 6.48 -0.34
N ILE A 96 6.71 6.05 -0.24
CA ILE A 96 6.06 5.73 1.03
C ILE A 96 6.80 4.59 1.74
N LEU A 97 7.05 3.48 1.04
CA LEU A 97 7.72 2.30 1.60
C LEU A 97 9.20 2.55 1.92
N ARG A 98 9.87 3.45 1.18
CA ARG A 98 11.24 3.88 1.49
C ARG A 98 11.32 4.49 2.90
N VAL A 99 10.38 5.36 3.27
CA VAL A 99 10.32 5.91 4.64
C VAL A 99 10.10 4.79 5.65
N GLY A 100 9.29 3.79 5.30
CA GLY A 100 9.08 2.59 6.10
C GLY A 100 10.36 1.88 6.54
N LEU A 101 11.43 1.91 5.73
CA LEU A 101 12.72 1.29 6.10
C LEU A 101 13.39 1.97 7.30
N CYS A 102 13.14 3.26 7.54
CA CYS A 102 13.71 4.02 8.64
C CYS A 102 12.92 3.87 9.95
N LEU A 103 11.64 3.49 9.88
CA LEU A 103 10.73 3.46 11.03
C LEU A 103 10.97 2.30 12.01
N SER A 104 11.89 1.37 11.70
CA SER A 104 12.39 0.39 12.67
C SER A 104 13.12 1.10 13.82
N CYS A 105 13.90 2.14 13.49
CA CYS A 105 14.70 2.96 14.41
C CYS A 105 14.01 4.29 14.76
N HIS A 106 13.36 4.95 13.81
CA HIS A 106 12.79 6.30 13.98
C HIS A 106 11.26 6.26 14.02
N ARG A 107 10.67 6.14 15.22
CA ARG A 107 9.25 5.71 15.37
C ARG A 107 8.25 6.83 15.61
N ASP A 108 8.71 8.02 15.98
CA ASP A 108 7.86 9.11 16.44
C ASP A 108 8.30 10.46 15.85
N PHE A 109 7.38 11.43 15.82
CA PHE A 109 7.63 12.79 15.35
C PHE A 109 8.65 13.55 16.19
N SER A 110 8.86 13.17 17.46
CA SER A 110 9.87 13.77 18.31
C SER A 110 11.32 13.42 17.91
N ASP A 111 11.50 12.42 17.04
CA ASP A 111 12.81 11.95 16.60
C ASP A 111 13.59 13.08 15.89
N PRO A 112 14.86 13.33 16.26
CA PRO A 112 15.68 14.37 15.66
C PRO A 112 15.76 14.29 14.13
N VAL A 113 15.69 13.08 13.55
CA VAL A 113 15.74 12.89 12.09
C VAL A 113 14.56 13.55 11.38
N MET A 114 13.42 13.69 12.06
CA MET A 114 12.19 14.25 11.51
C MET A 114 12.18 15.79 11.50
N ARG A 115 12.98 16.44 12.35
CA ARG A 115 12.99 17.92 12.47
C ARG A 115 13.50 18.61 11.21
N ASN A 116 14.52 18.04 10.58
CA ASN A 116 15.19 18.60 9.40
C ASN A 116 15.24 17.58 8.25
N TRP A 117 14.18 16.79 8.07
CA TRP A 117 14.15 15.73 7.06
C TRP A 117 14.28 16.29 5.64
N PRO A 118 15.35 15.96 4.88
CA PRO A 118 15.53 16.42 3.51
C PRO A 118 14.93 15.40 2.53
N PRO A 119 13.74 15.64 1.94
CA PRO A 119 13.02 14.61 1.18
C PRO A 119 13.77 14.14 -0.08
N ARG A 120 14.63 15.02 -0.62
CA ARG A 120 15.45 14.76 -1.82
C ARG A 120 16.83 14.18 -1.53
N LYS A 121 17.19 13.98 -0.25
CA LYS A 121 18.50 13.42 0.08
C LYS A 121 18.57 11.98 -0.44
N PRO A 122 19.66 11.59 -1.13
CA PRO A 122 19.84 10.22 -1.59
C PRO A 122 19.80 9.25 -0.42
N CYS A 123 19.09 8.14 -0.57
CA CYS A 123 19.05 7.11 0.46
C CYS A 123 20.21 6.13 0.24
N PRO A 124 21.02 5.83 1.27
CA PRO A 124 22.15 4.91 1.13
C PRO A 124 21.71 3.47 0.83
N VAL A 125 20.49 3.10 1.25
CA VAL A 125 19.97 1.73 1.10
C VAL A 125 18.91 1.61 0.02
N PHE A 126 18.40 2.71 -0.54
CA PHE A 126 17.29 2.74 -1.49
C PHE A 126 17.71 3.49 -2.76
N LYS A 127 17.72 2.79 -3.90
CA LYS A 127 18.00 3.40 -5.21
C LYS A 127 16.68 3.76 -5.89
N GLU A 128 16.54 5.02 -6.29
CA GLU A 128 15.34 5.55 -6.96
C GLU A 128 15.18 5.05 -8.40
#